data_AF-A0A9D4QV70-F1
#
_entry.id   AF-A0A9D4QV70-F1
#
_cell.length_a   1.000
_cell.length_b   1.000
_cell.length_c   1.000
_cell.angle_alpha   90.00
_cell.angle_beta   90.00
_cell.angle_gamma   90.00
#
_symmetry.space_group_name_H-M   'P 1'
#
loop_
_entity.id
_entity.type
_entity.pdbx_description
1 polymer ?
#
loop_
_entity_poly.entity_id
_entity_poly.type
_entity_poly.pdbx_seq_one_letter_code
_entity_poly.pdbx_strand_id
1 'polypeptide(L)'
;PEPEVATQQMAAHSDDDAEDEFGPKPFVPTAPGLTQKDFGHALLPGEGAAMAAYIAEGKRIPRRGEIGLTPDEITQYEDQGFVMSGSRHRRMEAVRLRKENQIYSADEKRALANFNHEERTKRETKILSQLREMVRKKMDARK
;
A
#
# COMPACT_ATOMS: atom_id res chain seq x y z
N PRO A 1 1.92 -11.66 52.74
CA PRO A 1 2.41 -12.27 51.48
C PRO A 1 2.03 -11.33 50.33
N GLU A 2 2.86 -10.31 50.13
CA GLU A 2 2.79 -9.37 49.03
C GLU A 2 3.81 -9.81 47.96
N PRO A 3 3.51 -9.74 46.66
CA PRO A 3 4.51 -10.00 45.63
C PRO A 3 5.23 -8.70 45.24
N GLU A 4 6.53 -8.64 45.55
CA GLU A 4 7.49 -7.69 44.98
C GLU A 4 7.59 -7.90 43.46
N VAL A 5 7.31 -6.88 42.67
CA VAL A 5 7.45 -6.91 41.20
C VAL A 5 8.73 -6.15 40.84
N ALA A 6 9.81 -6.91 40.64
CA ALA A 6 11.03 -6.44 40.01
C ALA A 6 10.99 -6.78 38.52
N THR A 7 10.89 -5.78 37.64
CA THR A 7 11.42 -5.93 36.27
C THR A 7 11.68 -4.57 35.60
N GLN A 8 12.97 -4.35 35.34
CA GLN A 8 13.58 -3.82 34.10
C GLN A 8 13.23 -2.40 33.61
N GLN A 9 14.14 -1.49 33.94
CA GLN A 9 14.42 -0.25 33.20
C GLN A 9 14.88 -0.61 31.79
N MET A 10 14.11 -0.22 30.77
CA MET A 10 14.57 -0.23 29.38
C MET A 10 15.28 1.08 29.10
N ALA A 11 16.58 0.97 28.85
CA ALA A 11 17.45 2.04 28.44
C ALA A 11 16.90 2.75 27.20
N ALA A 12 16.83 4.07 27.27
CA ALA A 12 16.62 4.93 26.13
C ALA A 12 17.70 4.62 25.09
N HIS A 13 17.27 4.12 23.93
CA HIS A 13 18.13 3.93 22.78
C HIS A 13 18.59 5.33 22.35
N SER A 14 19.89 5.56 22.46
CA SER A 14 20.57 6.78 22.03
C SER A 14 20.29 7.04 20.55
N ASP A 15 19.58 8.14 20.28
CA ASP A 15 19.65 8.88 19.01
C ASP A 15 21.09 9.42 18.89
N ASP A 16 21.98 8.64 18.31
CA ASP A 16 23.32 9.10 17.95
C ASP A 16 23.76 8.38 16.67
N ASP A 17 23.50 9.01 15.54
CA ASP A 17 24.29 8.98 14.29
C ASP A 17 23.59 9.88 13.26
N ALA A 18 23.42 11.15 13.62
CA ALA A 18 23.05 12.22 12.70
C ALA A 18 24.33 12.91 12.20
N GLU A 19 25.25 12.14 11.63
CA GLU A 19 26.44 12.67 10.94
C GLU A 19 26.01 13.21 9.56
N ASP A 20 25.75 14.52 9.51
CA ASP A 20 25.93 15.42 8.37
C ASP A 20 25.68 14.88 6.94
N GLU A 21 24.46 14.41 6.66
CA GLU A 21 24.01 14.16 5.28
C GLU A 21 23.60 15.48 4.60
N PHE A 22 24.59 16.31 4.25
CA PHE A 22 24.38 17.54 3.47
C PHE A 22 24.20 17.23 1.98
N GLY A 23 22.95 17.31 1.51
CA GLY A 23 22.57 17.23 0.11
C GLY A 23 21.10 16.89 -0.06
N PRO A 24 20.47 17.21 -1.21
CA PRO A 24 19.13 16.70 -1.47
C PRO A 24 19.19 15.17 -1.48
N LYS A 25 18.56 14.52 -0.49
CA LYS A 25 18.44 13.06 -0.48
C LYS A 25 17.81 12.63 -1.80
N PRO A 26 18.33 11.58 -2.47
CA PRO A 26 17.66 11.02 -3.63
C PRO A 26 16.21 10.75 -3.22
N PHE A 27 15.26 11.25 -4.02
CA PHE A 27 13.84 11.06 -3.74
C PHE A 27 13.59 9.56 -3.60
N VAL A 28 13.39 9.12 -2.35
CA VAL A 28 12.93 7.78 -2.06
C VAL A 28 11.42 7.87 -2.20
N PRO A 29 10.81 7.31 -3.26
CA PRO A 29 9.37 7.23 -3.32
C PRO A 29 8.92 6.30 -2.20
N THR A 30 8.63 6.86 -1.03
CA THR A 30 7.79 6.18 -0.04
C THR A 30 6.51 5.90 -0.79
N ALA A 31 6.22 4.64 -1.11
CA ALA A 31 5.10 4.25 -1.97
C ALA A 31 3.86 5.03 -1.51
N PRO A 32 3.44 6.09 -2.22
CA PRO A 32 2.46 7.01 -1.67
C PRO A 32 1.19 6.20 -1.48
N GLY A 33 0.68 6.13 -0.26
CA GLY A 33 -0.62 5.50 0.00
C GLY A 33 -1.65 6.13 -0.93
N LEU A 34 -2.64 5.36 -1.36
CA LEU A 34 -3.71 5.90 -2.21
C LEU A 34 -4.32 7.12 -1.53
N THR A 35 -4.30 8.24 -2.23
CA THR A 35 -4.83 9.50 -1.71
C THR A 35 -6.31 9.60 -2.02
N GLN A 36 -7.04 10.43 -1.29
CA GLN A 36 -8.48 10.63 -1.52
C GLN A 36 -8.81 11.03 -2.97
N LYS A 37 -7.86 11.65 -3.68
CA LYS A 37 -8.00 12.05 -5.09
C LYS A 37 -7.98 10.86 -6.05
N ASP A 38 -7.31 9.77 -5.68
CA ASP A 38 -7.13 8.60 -6.54
C ASP A 38 -8.41 7.75 -6.62
N PHE A 39 -9.24 7.78 -5.58
CA PHE A 39 -10.50 7.03 -5.51
C PHE A 39 -11.70 7.71 -6.20
N GLY A 40 -11.52 8.93 -6.73
CA GLY A 40 -12.57 9.70 -7.38
C GLY A 40 -13.61 10.30 -6.42
N HIS A 41 -14.68 10.89 -6.98
CA HIS A 41 -15.67 11.68 -6.22
C HIS A 41 -16.87 10.89 -5.69
N ALA A 42 -16.97 9.58 -5.95
CA ALA A 42 -18.17 8.81 -5.58
C ALA A 42 -18.08 8.11 -4.21
N LEU A 43 -16.90 8.10 -3.58
CA LEU A 43 -16.71 7.61 -2.23
C LEU A 43 -16.84 8.75 -1.22
N LEU A 44 -17.39 8.43 -0.05
CA LEU A 44 -17.40 9.37 1.07
C LEU A 44 -15.97 9.59 1.60
N PRO A 45 -15.70 10.73 2.26
CA PRO A 45 -14.42 10.94 2.94
C PRO A 45 -14.10 9.80 3.91
N GLY A 46 -12.91 9.20 3.79
CA GLY A 46 -12.47 8.08 4.61
C GLY A 46 -12.97 6.69 4.17
N GLU A 47 -13.99 6.59 3.33
CA GLU A 47 -14.53 5.30 2.85
C GLU A 47 -13.51 4.56 1.97
N GLY A 48 -12.89 5.27 1.02
CA GLY A 48 -11.89 4.69 0.12
C GLY A 48 -10.63 4.19 0.85
N ALA A 49 -10.17 4.92 1.87
CA ALA A 49 -9.01 4.52 2.67
C ALA A 49 -9.30 3.23 3.47
N ALA A 50 -10.48 3.14 4.09
CA ALA A 50 -10.90 1.94 4.82
C ALA A 50 -10.99 0.72 3.88
N MET A 51 -11.63 0.87 2.71
CA MET A 51 -11.76 -0.22 1.74
C MET A 51 -10.41 -0.65 1.16
N ALA A 52 -9.49 0.30 0.92
CA ALA A 52 -8.13 0.01 0.46
C ALA A 52 -7.32 -0.80 1.48
N ALA A 53 -7.50 -0.57 2.78
CA ALA A 53 -6.85 -1.36 3.82
C ALA A 53 -7.27 -2.84 3.77
N TYR A 54 -8.56 -3.13 3.59
CA TYR A 54 -9.04 -4.50 3.41
C TYR A 54 -8.44 -5.17 2.17
N ILE A 55 -8.35 -4.46 1.05
CA ILE A 55 -7.74 -4.98 -0.18
C ILE A 55 -6.25 -5.23 0.00
N ALA A 56 -5.53 -4.33 0.67
CA ALA A 56 -4.11 -4.52 0.98
C ALA A 56 -3.87 -5.75 1.87
N GLU A 57 -4.82 -6.09 2.74
CA GLU A 57 -4.82 -7.31 3.54
C GLU A 57 -5.30 -8.56 2.76
N GLY A 58 -5.65 -8.42 1.48
CA GLY A 58 -6.20 -9.49 0.64
C GLY A 58 -7.62 -9.92 1.03
N LYS A 59 -8.30 -9.12 1.86
CA LYS A 59 -9.62 -9.42 2.39
C LYS A 59 -10.71 -8.81 1.52
N ARG A 60 -11.84 -9.51 1.47
CA ARG A 60 -13.07 -9.00 0.86
C ARG A 60 -13.58 -7.77 1.60
N ILE A 61 -14.04 -6.75 0.86
CA ILE A 61 -14.64 -5.55 1.44
C ILE A 61 -16.02 -5.88 2.05
N PRO A 62 -16.26 -5.59 3.35
CA PRO A 62 -17.53 -5.88 4.02
C PRO A 62 -18.70 -5.06 3.45
N ARG A 63 -19.89 -5.68 3.31
CA ARG A 63 -21.13 -4.98 2.93
C ARG A 63 -21.91 -4.47 4.15
N ARG A 64 -22.90 -3.60 3.92
CA ARG A 64 -23.79 -3.09 4.97
C ARG A 64 -24.63 -4.23 5.57
N GLY A 65 -24.36 -4.60 6.82
CA GLY A 65 -24.96 -5.74 7.52
C GLY A 65 -23.99 -6.91 7.72
N GLU A 66 -22.79 -6.83 7.16
CA GLU A 66 -21.68 -7.77 7.38
C GLU A 66 -20.66 -7.22 8.39
N ILE A 67 -20.88 -5.99 8.88
CA ILE A 67 -20.03 -5.33 9.87
C ILE A 67 -20.13 -6.13 11.18
N GLY A 68 -19.04 -6.80 11.55
CA GLY A 68 -18.97 -7.68 12.71
C GLY A 68 -18.85 -9.17 12.38
N LEU A 69 -18.96 -9.54 11.11
CA LEU A 69 -18.60 -10.88 10.63
C LEU A 69 -17.19 -10.85 10.03
N THR A 70 -16.47 -11.95 10.19
CA THR A 70 -15.19 -12.16 9.52
C THR A 70 -15.41 -12.48 8.03
N PRO A 71 -14.45 -12.17 7.15
CA PRO A 71 -14.54 -12.50 5.73
C PRO A 71 -14.80 -14.00 5.47
N ASP A 72 -14.23 -14.87 6.30
CA ASP A 72 -14.37 -16.32 6.18
C ASP A 72 -15.79 -16.78 6.52
N GLU A 73 -16.40 -16.20 7.56
CA GLU A 73 -17.79 -16.46 7.92
C GLU A 73 -18.75 -16.02 6.81
N ILE A 74 -18.51 -14.85 6.20
CA ILE A 74 -19.34 -14.35 5.09
C ILE A 74 -19.30 -15.33 3.91
N THR A 75 -18.11 -15.82 3.56
CA THR A 75 -17.93 -16.78 2.45
C THR A 75 -18.67 -18.08 2.75
N GLN A 76 -18.55 -18.60 3.97
CA GLN A 76 -19.26 -19.82 4.39
C GLN A 76 -20.78 -19.67 4.33
N TYR A 77 -21.33 -18.51 4.73
CA TYR A 77 -22.77 -18.26 4.63
C TYR A 77 -23.25 -18.18 3.18
N GLU A 78 -22.48 -17.54 2.29
CA GLU A 78 -22.80 -17.49 0.86
C GLU A 78 -22.78 -18.90 0.23
N ASP A 79 -21.78 -19.72 0.56
CA ASP A 79 -21.66 -21.11 0.08
C ASP A 79 -22.83 -22.00 0.56
N GLN A 80 -23.32 -21.76 1.77
CA GLN A 80 -24.52 -22.43 2.31
C GLN A 80 -25.83 -21.91 1.69
N GLY A 81 -25.77 -20.89 0.83
CA GLY A 81 -26.93 -20.33 0.14
C GLY A 81 -27.65 -19.23 0.92
N PHE A 82 -27.08 -18.72 2.00
CA PHE A 82 -27.61 -17.52 2.66
C PHE A 82 -27.42 -16.30 1.77
N VAL A 83 -28.43 -15.45 1.73
CA VAL A 83 -28.41 -14.24 0.91
C VAL A 83 -28.09 -13.04 1.78
N MET A 84 -26.92 -12.44 1.54
CA MET A 84 -26.44 -11.30 2.31
C MET A 84 -27.27 -10.03 2.04
N SER A 85 -27.33 -9.15 3.03
CA SER A 85 -28.11 -7.91 2.95
C SER A 85 -27.67 -7.04 1.76
N GLY A 86 -28.64 -6.62 0.95
CA GLY A 86 -28.40 -5.74 -0.21
C GLY A 86 -28.02 -6.46 -1.51
N SER A 87 -27.67 -7.74 -1.50
CA SER A 87 -27.32 -8.52 -2.70
C SER A 87 -28.48 -8.71 -3.68
N ARG A 88 -29.73 -8.83 -3.20
CA ARG A 88 -30.91 -8.99 -4.09
C ARG A 88 -31.33 -7.71 -4.81
N HIS A 89 -30.85 -6.54 -4.39
CA HIS A 89 -31.32 -5.27 -4.90
C HIS A 89 -30.41 -4.72 -6.00
N ARG A 90 -30.80 -4.94 -7.27
CA ARG A 90 -30.00 -4.60 -8.46
C ARG A 90 -29.38 -3.20 -8.44
N ARG A 91 -30.16 -2.17 -8.08
CA ARG A 91 -29.67 -0.77 -8.06
C ARG A 91 -28.60 -0.58 -6.98
N MET A 92 -28.79 -1.17 -5.80
CA MET A 92 -27.85 -1.06 -4.69
C MET A 92 -26.57 -1.84 -4.97
N GLU A 93 -26.72 -3.06 -5.51
CA GLU A 93 -25.59 -3.88 -5.92
C GLU A 93 -24.75 -3.21 -7.00
N ALA A 94 -25.37 -2.58 -8.01
CA ALA A 94 -24.65 -1.83 -9.03
C ALA A 94 -23.87 -0.64 -8.44
N VAL A 95 -24.41 0.05 -7.44
CA VAL A 95 -23.70 1.13 -6.73
C VAL A 95 -22.52 0.58 -5.94
N ARG A 96 -22.70 -0.56 -5.26
CA ARG A 96 -21.63 -1.26 -4.53
C ARG A 96 -20.50 -1.64 -5.48
N LEU A 97 -20.80 -2.36 -6.56
CA LEU A 97 -19.83 -2.78 -7.57
C LEU A 97 -19.09 -1.58 -8.17
N ARG A 98 -19.79 -0.47 -8.43
CA ARG A 98 -19.14 0.76 -8.90
C ARG A 98 -18.12 1.30 -7.90
N LYS A 99 -18.47 1.35 -6.61
CA LYS A 99 -17.56 1.82 -5.54
C LYS A 99 -16.35 0.91 -5.38
N GLU A 100 -16.56 -0.40 -5.38
CA GLU A 100 -15.47 -1.38 -5.34
C GLU A 100 -14.54 -1.23 -6.56
N ASN A 101 -15.11 -1.14 -7.76
CA ASN A 101 -14.34 -0.98 -8.99
C ASN A 101 -13.52 0.31 -9.03
N GLN A 102 -13.95 1.39 -8.36
CA GLN A 102 -13.15 2.61 -8.25
C GLN A 102 -11.85 2.38 -7.49
N ILE A 103 -11.89 1.53 -6.46
CA ILE A 103 -10.72 1.23 -5.64
C ILE A 103 -9.81 0.26 -6.37
N TYR A 104 -10.36 -0.81 -6.97
CA TYR A 104 -9.58 -1.71 -7.81
C TYR A 104 -8.90 -0.95 -8.95
N SER A 105 -9.62 -0.08 -9.65
CA SER A 105 -9.04 0.74 -10.73
C SER A 105 -7.92 1.66 -10.23
N ALA A 106 -8.04 2.22 -9.03
CA ALA A 106 -7.03 3.10 -8.45
C ALA A 106 -5.78 2.31 -8.03
N ASP A 107 -5.97 1.16 -7.38
CA ASP A 107 -4.89 0.30 -6.92
C ASP A 107 -4.14 -0.36 -8.09
N GLU A 108 -4.86 -0.83 -9.12
CA GLU A 108 -4.27 -1.36 -10.35
C GLU A 108 -3.42 -0.30 -11.08
N LYS A 109 -3.94 0.93 -11.23
CA LYS A 109 -3.18 2.03 -11.84
C LYS A 109 -1.91 2.34 -11.06
N ARG A 110 -1.98 2.30 -9.73
CA ARG A 110 -0.81 2.50 -8.85
C ARG A 110 0.19 1.36 -9.00
N ALA A 111 -0.27 0.12 -8.98
CA ALA A 111 0.59 -1.05 -9.17
C ALA A 111 1.32 -0.99 -10.52
N LEU A 112 0.61 -0.63 -11.60
CA LEU A 112 1.20 -0.45 -12.94
C LEU A 112 2.20 0.72 -12.98
N ALA A 113 1.89 1.85 -12.35
CA ALA A 113 2.79 3.01 -12.32
C ALA A 113 4.09 2.70 -11.55
N ASN A 114 3.98 2.01 -10.41
CA ASN A 114 5.14 1.57 -9.63
C ASN A 114 5.99 0.59 -10.42
N PHE A 115 5.37 -0.38 -11.09
CA PHE A 115 6.06 -1.33 -11.95
C PHE A 115 6.86 -0.62 -13.07
N ASN A 116 6.23 0.31 -13.78
CA ASN A 116 6.88 1.09 -14.84
C ASN A 116 8.03 1.95 -14.29
N HIS A 117 7.85 2.54 -13.11
CA HIS A 117 8.89 3.34 -12.47
C HIS A 117 10.09 2.48 -12.06
N GLU A 118 9.86 1.33 -11.45
CA GLU A 118 10.93 0.39 -11.07
C GLU A 118 11.69 -0.14 -12.28
N GLU A 119 10.99 -0.53 -13.35
CA GLU A 119 11.64 -0.94 -14.61
C GLU A 119 12.51 0.18 -15.17
N ARG A 120 12.00 1.42 -15.19
CA ARG A 120 12.73 2.58 -15.68
C ARG A 120 13.98 2.84 -14.83
N THR A 121 13.86 2.84 -13.51
CA THR A 121 15.00 3.06 -12.60
C THR A 121 16.05 1.95 -12.74
N LYS A 122 15.64 0.68 -12.91
CA LYS A 122 16.56 -0.44 -13.23
C LYS A 122 17.30 -0.24 -14.55
N ARG A 123 16.63 0.28 -15.58
CA ARG A 123 17.26 0.61 -16.88
C ARG A 123 18.23 1.80 -16.74
N GLU A 124 17.82 2.87 -16.06
CA GLU A 124 18.64 4.07 -15.87
C GLU A 124 19.89 3.76 -15.04
N THR A 125 19.78 3.00 -13.94
CA THR A 125 20.93 2.56 -13.13
C THR A 125 21.93 1.73 -13.92
N LYS A 126 21.46 0.84 -14.80
CA LYS A 126 22.32 0.07 -15.71
C LYS A 126 23.06 0.98 -16.70
N ILE A 127 22.38 1.98 -17.26
CA ILE A 127 23.02 2.94 -18.17
C ILE A 127 24.07 3.78 -17.44
N LEU A 128 23.75 4.24 -16.22
CA LEU A 128 24.67 5.00 -15.38
C LEU A 128 25.92 4.19 -15.00
N SER A 129 25.77 2.89 -14.71
CA SER A 129 26.93 2.03 -14.39
C SER A 129 27.83 1.83 -15.61
N GLN A 130 27.25 1.57 -16.79
CA GLN A 130 27.99 1.46 -18.06
C GLN A 130 28.72 2.77 -18.41
N LEU A 131 28.08 3.93 -18.21
CA LEU A 131 28.70 5.23 -18.46
C LEU A 131 29.87 5.48 -17.52
N ARG A 132 29.70 5.20 -16.22
CA ARG A 132 30.77 5.34 -15.22
C ARG A 132 31.97 4.45 -15.55
N GLU A 133 31.74 3.22 -16.02
CA GLU A 133 32.80 2.31 -16.43
C GLU A 133 33.55 2.82 -17.68
N MET A 134 32.82 3.32 -18.68
CA MET A 134 33.42 3.88 -19.90
C MET A 134 34.30 5.11 -19.59
N VAL A 135 33.84 6.00 -18.70
CA VAL A 135 34.62 7.18 -18.28
C VAL A 135 35.87 6.75 -17.53
N ARG A 136 35.77 5.80 -16.58
CA ARG A 136 36.94 5.25 -15.87
C ARG A 136 37.97 4.67 -16.84
N LYS A 137 37.55 3.79 -17.76
CA LYS A 137 38.43 3.24 -18.81
C LYS A 137 39.13 4.32 -19.63
N LYS A 138 38.41 5.39 -20.01
CA LYS A 138 38.98 6.51 -20.77
C LYS A 138 39.96 7.35 -19.95
N MET A 139 39.74 7.49 -18.64
CA MET A 139 40.67 8.17 -17.74
C MET A 139 41.92 7.35 -17.50
N ASP A 140 41.78 6.03 -17.31
CA ASP A 140 42.90 5.11 -17.13
C ASP A 140 43.77 5.02 -18.40
N ALA A 141 43.16 4.99 -19.59
CA ALA A 141 43.88 4.95 -20.87
C ALA A 141 44.58 6.26 -21.26
N ARG A 142 44.29 7.38 -20.58
CA ARG A 142 44.94 8.68 -20.79
C ARG A 142 46.14 8.90 -19.86
N LYS A 143 46.31 8.03 -18.86
CA LYS A 143 47.42 8.03 -17.91
C LYS A 143 48.57 7.17 -18.43
#